data_AF-A0A821YCC2-F1
#
_entry.id   AF-A0A821YCC2-F1
#
_cell.length_a   1.000
_cell.length_b   1.000
_cell.length_c   1.000
_cell.angle_alpha   90.00
_cell.angle_beta   90.00
_cell.angle_gamma   90.00
#
_symmetry.space_group_name_H-M   'P 1'
#
loop_
_entity.id
_entity.type
_entity.pdbx_description
1 polymer ?
#
loop_
_entity_poly.entity_id
_entity_poly.type
_entity_poly.pdbx_seq_one_letter_code
_entity_poly.pdbx_strand_id
1 'polypeptide(L)'
;GLHVFTEFLKKEFSQENIQFWIECEKLKKLSDPDEIRQKASSIWSTYLQDTDDGSCRINIDSRTRHECQQSLLNKPHANIFEKAQSQIFQLMKLDSYTRFLKSNMYKECIMSEMEGKSIPYTAKSQQSSVNNEERPKIIDSLAKLKEEDKKDKKRSPLLPWTKALIKWKRLSG
;
A
#
# COMPACT_ATOMS: atom_id res chain seq x y z
N GLY A 1 1.17 7.17 -6.99
CA GLY A 1 -0.04 6.33 -7.11
C GLY A 1 -0.41 5.58 -5.84
N LEU A 2 0.50 4.88 -5.14
CA LEU A 2 0.11 4.05 -3.98
C LEU A 2 -0.62 4.88 -2.90
N HIS A 3 -0.05 6.03 -2.52
CA HIS A 3 -0.67 6.90 -1.53
C HIS A 3 -2.07 7.40 -1.96
N VAL A 4 -2.22 7.83 -3.22
CA VAL A 4 -3.53 8.23 -3.77
C VAL A 4 -4.53 7.08 -3.71
N PHE A 5 -4.11 5.85 -4.01
CA PHE A 5 -4.98 4.68 -3.88
C PHE A 5 -5.30 4.35 -2.40
N THR A 6 -4.37 4.55 -1.47
CA THR A 6 -4.64 4.42 -0.04
C THR A 6 -5.66 5.46 0.43
N GLU A 7 -5.57 6.71 -0.02
CA GLU A 7 -6.58 7.74 0.28
C GLU A 7 -7.94 7.41 -0.33
N PHE A 8 -7.97 6.73 -1.49
CA PHE A 8 -9.20 6.25 -2.09
C PHE A 8 -9.89 5.22 -1.19
N LEU A 9 -9.12 4.22 -0.74
CA LEU A 9 -9.61 3.16 0.12
C LEU A 9 -10.07 3.68 1.48
N LYS A 10 -9.44 4.75 2.00
CA LYS A 10 -9.90 5.41 3.23
C LYS A 10 -11.30 6.00 3.11
N LYS A 11 -11.59 6.63 1.97
CA LYS A 11 -12.94 7.17 1.69
C LYS A 11 -13.99 6.06 1.55
N GLU A 12 -13.58 4.86 1.15
CA GLU A 12 -14.45 3.69 1.01
C GLU A 12 -14.39 2.73 2.23
N PHE A 13 -13.77 3.13 3.35
CA PHE A 13 -13.63 2.29 4.55
C PHE A 13 -13.07 0.88 4.25
N SER A 14 -12.10 0.79 3.34
CA SER A 14 -11.49 -0.49 2.89
C SER A 14 -9.95 -0.45 2.90
N GLN A 15 -9.37 0.47 3.68
CA GLN A 15 -7.92 0.69 3.74
C GLN A 15 -7.13 -0.47 4.37
N GLU A 16 -7.78 -1.29 5.20
CA GLU A 16 -7.19 -2.45 5.87
C GLU A 16 -6.60 -3.44 4.86
N ASN A 17 -7.24 -3.57 3.68
CA ASN A 17 -6.77 -4.43 2.60
C ASN A 17 -5.39 -4.02 2.08
N ILE A 18 -5.17 -2.73 1.79
CA ILE A 18 -3.88 -2.27 1.30
C ILE A 18 -2.82 -2.23 2.41
N GLN A 19 -3.22 -1.91 3.64
CA GLN A 19 -2.32 -1.91 4.78
C GLN A 19 -1.81 -3.32 5.06
N PHE A 20 -2.70 -4.32 5.15
CA PHE A 20 -2.32 -5.73 5.29
C PHE A 20 -1.35 -6.16 4.19
N TRP A 21 -1.65 -5.81 2.93
CA TRP A 21 -0.78 -6.16 1.81
C TRP A 21 0.62 -5.54 1.95
N ILE A 22 0.72 -4.28 2.37
CA ILE A 22 2.00 -3.58 2.61
C ILE A 22 2.76 -4.25 3.77
N GLU A 23 2.09 -4.60 4.86
CA GLU A 23 2.73 -5.24 6.00
C GLU A 23 3.28 -6.63 5.64
N CYS A 24 2.59 -7.38 4.78
CA CYS A 24 3.11 -8.62 4.21
C CYS A 24 4.38 -8.40 3.37
N GLU A 25 4.42 -7.37 2.53
CA GLU A 25 5.62 -7.04 1.75
C GLU A 25 6.79 -6.59 2.62
N LYS A 26 6.53 -5.98 3.79
CA LYS A 26 7.57 -5.68 4.79
C LYS A 26 8.07 -6.96 5.45
N LEU A 27 7.17 -7.86 5.87
CA LEU A 27 7.53 -9.14 6.47
C LEU A 27 8.45 -9.97 5.57
N LYS A 28 8.18 -10.01 4.26
CA LYS A 28 8.99 -10.74 3.27
C LYS A 28 10.44 -10.26 3.14
N LYS A 29 10.74 -9.05 3.61
CA LYS A 29 12.10 -8.47 3.56
C LYS A 29 12.91 -8.78 4.81
N LEU A 30 12.27 -9.26 5.87
CA LEU A 30 12.93 -9.63 7.11
C LEU A 30 13.66 -10.96 6.90
N SER A 31 14.84 -11.06 7.51
CA SER A 31 15.65 -12.29 7.52
C SER A 31 15.87 -12.81 8.93
N ASP A 32 15.74 -11.95 9.94
CA ASP A 32 15.87 -12.31 11.34
C ASP A 32 14.64 -13.11 11.83
N PRO A 33 14.81 -14.32 12.40
CA PRO A 33 13.70 -15.15 12.85
C PRO A 33 12.82 -14.51 13.94
N ASP A 34 13.40 -13.72 14.84
CA ASP A 34 12.67 -13.10 15.94
C ASP A 34 11.87 -11.89 15.44
N GLU A 35 12.45 -11.08 14.55
CA GLU A 35 11.71 -10.02 13.85
C GLU A 35 10.56 -10.58 13.01
N ILE A 36 10.79 -11.69 12.28
CA ILE A 36 9.75 -12.38 11.51
C ILE A 36 8.62 -12.83 12.43
N ARG A 37 8.94 -13.45 13.57
CA ARG A 37 7.94 -13.92 14.54
C ARG A 37 7.13 -12.76 15.09
N GLN A 38 7.79 -11.72 15.59
CA GLN A 38 7.13 -10.54 16.14
C GLN A 38 6.22 -9.87 15.10
N LYS A 39 6.74 -9.69 13.89
CA LYS A 39 6.00 -9.06 12.80
C LYS A 39 4.81 -9.89 12.35
N ALA A 40 4.99 -11.20 12.24
CA ALA A 40 3.91 -12.12 11.86
C ALA A 40 2.79 -12.14 12.91
N SER A 41 3.13 -12.18 14.20
CA SER A 41 2.16 -12.09 15.29
C SER A 41 1.39 -10.77 15.30
N SER A 42 2.08 -9.66 15.05
CA SER A 42 1.44 -8.34 14.92
C SER A 42 0.45 -8.31 13.74
N ILE A 43 0.86 -8.78 12.56
CA ILE A 43 -0.02 -8.84 11.38
C ILE A 43 -1.24 -9.73 11.65
N TRP A 44 -1.03 -10.89 12.28
CA TRP A 44 -2.11 -11.79 12.65
C TRP A 44 -3.13 -11.10 13.55
N SER A 45 -2.68 -10.50 14.66
CA SER A 45 -3.56 -9.85 15.63
C SER A 45 -4.35 -8.69 15.03
N THR A 46 -3.73 -7.88 14.16
CA THR A 46 -4.39 -6.71 13.56
C THR A 46 -5.40 -7.05 12.46
N TYR A 47 -5.09 -8.03 11.59
CA TYR A 47 -5.85 -8.23 10.35
C TYR A 47 -6.60 -9.56 10.29
N LEU A 48 -6.15 -10.60 11.00
CA LEU A 48 -6.64 -11.97 10.85
C LEU A 48 -7.29 -12.55 12.10
N GLN A 49 -6.94 -12.07 13.29
CA GLN A 49 -7.51 -12.57 14.54
C GLN A 49 -8.98 -12.20 14.64
N ASP A 50 -9.77 -13.13 15.19
CA ASP A 50 -11.16 -12.87 15.49
C ASP A 50 -11.26 -12.04 16.77
N THR A 51 -11.26 -10.72 16.64
CA THR A 51 -11.52 -9.76 17.73
C THR A 51 -12.96 -9.22 17.63
N ASP A 52 -13.54 -8.85 18.78
CA ASP A 52 -14.92 -8.36 18.89
C ASP A 52 -15.15 -7.01 18.19
N ASP A 53 -14.09 -6.21 18.02
CA ASP A 53 -14.17 -4.89 17.39
C ASP A 53 -14.08 -4.92 15.85
N GLY A 54 -13.52 -5.99 15.26
CA GLY A 54 -13.54 -6.29 13.81
C GLY A 54 -12.97 -5.21 12.88
N SER A 55 -12.48 -4.09 13.40
CA SER A 55 -12.35 -2.82 12.68
C SER A 55 -11.31 -2.84 11.57
N CYS A 56 -10.36 -3.79 11.60
CA CYS A 56 -9.31 -3.96 10.59
C CYS A 56 -9.29 -5.36 9.97
N ARG A 57 -10.35 -6.18 10.17
CA ARG A 57 -10.37 -7.56 9.71
C ARG A 57 -10.45 -7.62 8.19
N ILE A 58 -9.48 -8.29 7.56
CA ILE A 58 -9.50 -8.52 6.12
C ILE A 58 -10.47 -9.65 5.74
N ASN A 59 -11.07 -9.51 4.56
CA ASN A 59 -11.97 -10.52 3.99
C ASN A 59 -11.19 -11.59 3.23
N ILE A 60 -10.93 -12.72 3.89
CA ILE A 60 -10.32 -13.93 3.33
C ILE A 60 -11.14 -15.16 3.72
N ASP A 61 -11.04 -16.23 2.94
CA ASP A 61 -11.75 -17.46 3.26
C ASP A 61 -11.24 -18.13 4.55
N SER A 62 -12.13 -18.86 5.22
CA SER A 62 -11.86 -19.48 6.52
C SER A 62 -10.71 -20.50 6.48
N ARG A 63 -10.53 -21.21 5.37
CA ARG A 63 -9.44 -22.19 5.21
C ARG A 63 -8.09 -21.48 5.16
N THR A 64 -7.98 -20.39 4.39
CA THR A 64 -6.75 -19.58 4.33
C THR A 64 -6.41 -18.98 5.70
N ARG A 65 -7.42 -18.50 6.44
CA ARG A 65 -7.23 -17.98 7.81
C ARG A 65 -6.67 -19.06 8.74
N HIS A 66 -7.26 -20.25 8.71
CA HIS A 66 -6.80 -21.39 9.51
C HIS A 66 -5.37 -21.82 9.16
N GLU A 67 -5.02 -21.90 7.87
CA GLU A 67 -3.66 -22.23 7.42
C GLU A 67 -2.62 -21.21 7.91
N CYS A 68 -2.96 -19.92 7.92
CA CYS A 68 -2.11 -18.87 8.48
C CYS A 68 -1.92 -19.05 10.00
N GLN A 69 -2.99 -19.39 10.74
CA GLN A 69 -2.94 -19.63 12.19
C GLN A 69 -2.00 -20.80 12.53
N GLN A 70 -2.15 -21.93 11.83
CA GLN A 70 -1.32 -23.12 12.05
C GLN A 70 0.16 -22.82 11.76
N SER A 71 0.42 -22.11 10.67
CA SER A 71 1.79 -21.73 10.31
C SER A 71 2.43 -20.81 11.35
N LEU A 72 1.64 -19.94 11.98
CA LEU A 72 2.11 -19.00 13.01
C LEU A 72 2.47 -19.73 14.31
N LEU A 73 1.68 -20.74 14.69
CA LEU A 73 1.92 -21.54 15.89
C LEU A 73 3.12 -22.48 15.74
N ASN A 74 3.32 -23.04 14.54
CA ASN A 74 4.34 -24.06 14.30
C ASN A 74 5.71 -23.45 13.97
N LYS A 75 5.79 -22.71 12.85
CA LYS A 75 7.04 -22.14 12.34
C LYS A 75 6.78 -20.87 11.53
N PRO A 76 6.75 -19.70 12.20
CA PRO A 76 6.71 -18.40 11.54
C PRO A 76 7.82 -18.28 10.49
N HIS A 77 7.47 -17.79 9.32
CA HIS A 77 8.39 -17.56 8.21
C HIS A 77 7.90 -16.38 7.37
N ALA A 78 8.80 -15.79 6.58
CA ALA A 78 8.56 -14.53 5.88
C ALA A 78 7.38 -14.57 4.86
N ASN A 79 6.97 -15.76 4.40
CA ASN A 79 5.90 -15.95 3.42
C ASN A 79 4.60 -16.53 4.02
N ILE A 80 4.47 -16.53 5.34
CA ILE A 80 3.32 -17.13 6.06
C ILE A 80 1.94 -16.65 5.58
N PHE A 81 1.84 -15.41 5.09
CA PHE A 81 0.59 -14.81 4.62
C PHE A 81 0.45 -14.78 3.09
N GLU A 82 1.29 -15.47 2.32
CA GLU A 82 1.31 -15.37 0.85
C GLU A 82 -0.05 -15.65 0.19
N LYS A 83 -0.77 -16.66 0.67
CA LYS A 83 -2.10 -17.02 0.18
C LYS A 83 -3.14 -15.94 0.53
N ALA A 84 -3.18 -15.50 1.78
CA ALA A 84 -4.06 -14.41 2.23
C ALA A 84 -3.79 -13.11 1.46
N GLN A 85 -2.51 -12.75 1.30
CA GLN A 85 -2.09 -11.57 0.56
C GLN A 85 -2.53 -11.63 -0.92
N SER A 86 -2.50 -12.81 -1.53
CA SER A 86 -2.97 -13.01 -2.91
C SER A 86 -4.47 -12.79 -3.03
N GLN A 87 -5.27 -13.25 -2.07
CA GLN A 87 -6.71 -13.02 -2.06
C GLN A 87 -7.06 -11.55 -1.89
N ILE A 88 -6.43 -10.87 -0.93
CA ILE A 88 -6.65 -9.44 -0.71
C ILE A 88 -6.22 -8.61 -1.90
N PHE A 89 -5.13 -8.99 -2.55
CA PHE A 89 -4.73 -8.38 -3.81
C PHE A 89 -5.82 -8.55 -4.89
N GLN A 90 -6.36 -9.76 -5.05
CA GLN A 90 -7.39 -10.04 -6.05
C GLN A 90 -8.70 -9.30 -5.73
N LEU A 91 -9.09 -9.24 -4.46
CA LEU A 91 -10.23 -8.47 -3.97
C LEU A 91 -10.07 -6.99 -4.34
N MET A 92 -8.96 -6.36 -3.95
CA MET A 92 -8.71 -4.96 -4.30
C MET A 92 -8.66 -4.75 -5.82
N LYS A 93 -8.03 -5.66 -6.56
CA LYS A 93 -7.87 -5.55 -8.02
C LYS A 93 -9.22 -5.59 -8.75
N LEU A 94 -10.11 -6.49 -8.34
CA LEU A 94 -11.39 -6.69 -9.00
C LEU A 94 -12.42 -5.63 -8.58
N ASP A 95 -12.35 -5.16 -7.33
CA ASP A 95 -13.33 -4.25 -6.74
C ASP A 95 -12.80 -2.81 -6.68
N SER A 96 -12.13 -2.45 -5.57
CA SER A 96 -11.74 -1.06 -5.28
C SER A 96 -10.83 -0.44 -6.34
N TYR A 97 -9.95 -1.21 -6.98
CA TYR A 97 -9.07 -0.70 -8.04
C TYR A 97 -9.85 -0.38 -9.32
N THR A 98 -10.83 -1.22 -9.68
CA THR A 98 -11.74 -0.95 -10.81
C THR A 98 -12.53 0.33 -10.57
N ARG A 99 -13.00 0.56 -9.35
CA ARG A 99 -13.67 1.82 -8.97
C ARG A 99 -12.71 3.00 -8.95
N PHE A 100 -11.50 2.83 -8.41
CA PHE A 100 -10.48 3.87 -8.36
C PHE A 100 -10.17 4.45 -9.75
N LEU A 101 -9.98 3.59 -10.76
CA LEU A 101 -9.70 4.03 -12.13
C LEU A 101 -10.85 4.84 -12.77
N LYS A 102 -12.08 4.68 -12.29
CA LYS A 102 -13.27 5.43 -12.74
C LYS A 102 -13.54 6.67 -11.88
N SER A 103 -12.91 6.77 -10.71
CA SER A 103 -13.17 7.82 -9.72
C SER A 103 -12.68 9.19 -10.19
N ASN A 104 -13.33 10.26 -9.69
CA ASN A 104 -12.87 11.63 -9.93
C ASN A 104 -11.46 11.87 -9.39
N MET A 105 -11.11 11.22 -8.28
CA MET A 105 -9.80 11.35 -7.67
C MET A 105 -8.67 10.88 -8.61
N TYR A 106 -8.88 9.79 -9.35
CA TYR A 106 -7.93 9.36 -10.38
C TYR A 106 -7.91 10.32 -11.58
N LYS A 107 -9.08 10.76 -12.06
CA LYS A 107 -9.19 11.72 -13.18
C LYS A 107 -8.45 13.03 -12.88
N GLU A 108 -8.63 13.59 -11.68
CA GLU A 108 -7.94 14.80 -11.22
C GLU A 108 -6.43 14.63 -11.19
N CYS A 109 -5.94 13.46 -10.77
CA CYS A 109 -4.52 13.15 -10.81
C CYS A 109 -3.97 13.16 -12.24
N ILE A 110 -4.70 12.56 -13.19
CA ILE A 110 -4.29 12.49 -14.60
C ILE A 110 -4.35 13.86 -15.25
N MET A 111 -5.39 14.66 -14.98
CA MET A 111 -5.49 16.04 -15.50
C MET A 111 -4.36 16.91 -14.96
N SER A 112 -4.07 16.83 -13.66
CA SER A 112 -2.97 17.60 -13.05
C SER A 112 -1.62 17.20 -13.66
N GLU A 113 -1.39 15.91 -13.88
CA GLU A 113 -0.19 15.40 -14.53
C GLU A 113 -0.06 15.88 -15.99
N MET A 114 -1.16 15.88 -16.76
CA MET A 114 -1.19 16.41 -18.14
C MET A 114 -0.90 17.91 -18.20
N GLU A 115 -1.36 18.67 -17.21
CA GLU A 115 -1.14 20.11 -17.09
C GLU A 115 0.24 20.47 -16.51
N GLY A 116 1.07 19.47 -16.16
CA GLY A 116 2.37 19.68 -15.50
C GLY A 116 2.26 20.19 -14.05
N LYS A 117 1.08 20.09 -13.45
CA LYS A 117 0.81 20.48 -12.05
C LYS A 117 1.17 19.33 -11.10
N SER A 118 1.34 19.67 -9.83
CA SER A 118 1.53 18.66 -8.78
C SER A 118 0.30 17.77 -8.65
N ILE A 119 0.49 16.46 -8.52
CA ILE A 119 -0.60 15.50 -8.31
C ILE A 119 -1.31 15.82 -6.97
N PRO A 120 -2.64 16.01 -6.97
CA PRO A 120 -3.42 16.22 -5.76
C PRO A 120 -3.42 14.95 -4.90
N TYR A 121 -3.73 15.07 -3.61
CA TYR A 121 -3.72 13.93 -2.67
C TYR A 121 -2.35 13.26 -2.49
N THR A 122 -1.26 14.01 -2.71
CA THR A 122 0.09 13.60 -2.29
C THR A 122 0.30 13.93 -0.82
N ALA A 123 1.25 13.26 -0.15
CA ALA A 123 1.53 13.47 1.27
C ALA A 123 1.86 14.93 1.65
N LYS A 124 2.22 15.77 0.67
CA LYS A 124 2.46 17.22 0.83
C LYS A 124 1.22 18.10 0.62
N SER A 125 0.18 17.59 -0.04
CA SER A 125 -1.04 18.34 -0.41
C SER A 125 -2.04 18.51 0.74
N GLN A 126 -1.83 17.85 1.89
CA GLN A 126 -2.71 17.98 3.07
C GLN A 126 -2.22 18.99 4.12
N GLN A 127 -1.16 19.75 3.86
CA GLN A 127 -0.76 20.87 4.74
C GLN A 127 -1.48 22.19 4.43
N SER A 128 -2.32 22.28 3.39
CA SER A 128 -2.99 23.53 3.00
C SER A 128 -4.49 23.56 3.31
N SER A 129 -4.90 23.01 4.45
CA SER A 129 -6.28 23.19 4.98
C SER A 129 -6.33 23.12 6.51
N VAL A 130 -5.39 23.76 7.22
CA VAL A 130 -5.61 24.17 8.62
C VAL A 130 -4.90 25.51 8.85
N ASN A 131 -5.72 26.56 8.95
CA ASN A 131 -5.57 27.86 9.61
C ASN A 131 -4.26 28.67 9.51
N ASN A 132 -4.46 29.95 9.13
CA ASN A 132 -3.59 31.07 9.47
C ASN A 132 -3.20 31.02 10.96
N GLU A 133 -1.90 30.97 11.25
CA GLU A 133 -1.20 31.83 12.23
C GLU A 133 0.29 31.43 12.31
N GLU A 134 1.14 32.45 12.14
CA GLU A 134 2.54 32.61 12.53
C GLU A 134 3.60 31.49 12.33
N ARG A 135 4.54 31.79 11.42
CA ARG A 135 5.85 31.17 11.22
C ARG A 135 6.76 31.35 12.44
N PRO A 136 7.61 30.35 12.77
CA PRO A 136 9.03 30.65 12.92
C PRO A 136 9.92 29.90 11.93
N LYS A 137 10.92 30.64 11.45
CA LYS A 137 12.02 30.24 10.56
C LYS A 137 12.88 29.18 11.27
N ILE A 138 13.21 28.08 10.61
CA ILE A 138 14.49 27.34 10.65
C ILE A 138 14.32 26.11 9.75
N ILE A 139 14.90 26.16 8.54
CA ILE A 139 15.73 25.13 7.88
C ILE A 139 15.97 25.54 6.42
N ASP A 140 16.59 26.71 6.23
CA ASP A 140 17.34 26.99 5.01
C ASP A 140 18.75 26.45 5.23
N SER A 141 18.99 25.20 4.86
CA SER A 141 20.32 24.65 4.55
C SER A 141 20.18 23.19 4.14
N LEU A 142 20.05 22.97 2.83
CA LEU A 142 20.64 21.87 2.03
C LEU A 142 19.93 21.74 0.67
N ALA A 143 19.72 22.89 0.01
CA ALA A 143 19.42 22.94 -1.42
C ALA A 143 20.73 23.25 -2.17
N LYS A 144 21.51 22.20 -2.47
CA LYS A 144 22.48 22.18 -3.56
C LYS A 144 23.03 20.77 -3.68
N LEU A 145 22.64 20.07 -4.75
CA LEU A 145 23.56 19.55 -5.76
C LEU A 145 22.78 18.86 -6.89
N LYS A 146 22.79 19.54 -8.04
CA LYS A 146 22.82 19.03 -9.42
C LYS A 146 21.53 18.48 -10.03
N GLU A 147 20.91 19.33 -10.85
CA GLU A 147 20.36 18.93 -12.14
C GLU A 147 21.49 18.66 -13.14
N GLU A 148 21.40 17.55 -13.87
CA GLU A 148 21.47 17.43 -15.34
C GLU A 148 21.58 15.93 -15.70
N ASP A 149 20.62 15.37 -16.44
CA ASP A 149 20.81 15.01 -17.87
C ASP A 149 19.58 14.25 -18.43
N LYS A 150 19.37 14.45 -19.74
CA LYS A 150 18.20 14.15 -20.58
C LYS A 150 18.00 12.68 -20.95
N LYS A 151 16.75 12.45 -21.42
CA LYS A 151 16.27 11.48 -22.43
C LYS A 151 15.79 10.09 -21.98
N ASP A 152 14.52 9.87 -22.33
CA ASP A 152 13.91 8.62 -22.78
C ASP A 152 14.04 7.39 -21.89
N LYS A 153 13.27 7.35 -20.80
CA LYS A 153 12.89 6.07 -20.16
C LYS A 153 11.40 6.03 -19.83
N LYS A 154 10.66 5.47 -20.80
CA LYS A 154 9.43 4.65 -20.64
C LYS A 154 8.53 5.00 -19.47
N ARG A 155 7.39 5.65 -19.78
CA ARG A 155 6.13 5.69 -19.02
C ARG A 155 6.21 4.92 -17.71
N SER A 156 6.67 5.59 -16.66
CA SER A 156 6.77 5.04 -15.32
C SER A 156 5.34 4.81 -14.82
N PRO A 157 4.90 3.56 -14.65
CA PRO A 157 3.56 3.32 -14.15
C PRO A 157 3.42 3.89 -12.74
N LEU A 158 2.36 4.66 -12.53
CA LEU A 158 2.06 5.44 -11.32
C LEU A 158 2.05 4.61 -10.01
N LEU A 159 2.12 3.28 -10.11
CA LEU A 159 1.91 2.34 -9.02
C LEU A 159 3.07 1.32 -8.93
N PRO A 160 3.62 1.07 -7.71
CA PRO A 160 4.75 0.15 -7.50
C PRO A 160 4.54 -1.29 -7.98
N TRP A 161 3.28 -1.73 -8.06
CA TRP A 161 2.92 -3.11 -8.36
C TRP A 161 2.86 -3.45 -9.84
N THR A 162 3.09 -2.52 -10.76
CA THR A 162 3.07 -2.86 -12.19
C THR A 162 4.18 -3.86 -12.51
N LYS A 163 5.32 -3.79 -11.82
CA LYS A 163 6.36 -4.83 -11.90
C LYS A 163 5.93 -6.15 -11.24
N ALA A 164 5.18 -6.11 -10.15
CA ALA A 164 4.64 -7.31 -9.48
C ALA A 164 3.54 -8.00 -10.32
N LEU A 165 2.67 -7.23 -10.96
CA LEU A 165 1.68 -7.66 -11.94
C LEU A 165 2.35 -8.27 -13.19
N ILE A 166 3.44 -7.67 -13.68
CA ILE A 166 4.24 -8.21 -14.79
C ILE A 166 4.94 -9.51 -14.38
N LYS A 167 5.52 -9.56 -13.17
CA LYS A 167 6.18 -10.76 -12.63
C LYS A 167 5.19 -11.91 -12.44
N TRP A 168 3.98 -11.63 -11.97
CA TRP A 168 2.93 -12.64 -11.80
C TRP A 168 2.37 -13.13 -13.15
N LYS A 169 2.16 -12.25 -14.13
CA LYS A 169 1.75 -12.62 -15.51
C LYS A 169 2.76 -13.55 -16.21
N ARG A 170 4.02 -13.57 -15.77
CA ARG A 170 5.10 -14.42 -16.30
C ARG A 170 5.20 -15.79 -15.60
N LEU A 171 4.57 -15.95 -14.43
CA LEU A 171 4.59 -17.19 -13.63
C LEU A 171 3.27 -17.96 -13.70
N SER A 172 2.24 -17.38 -14.34
CA SER A 172 0.89 -17.94 -14.50
C SER A 172 0.53 -18.25 -15.95
N GLY A 173 1.54 -18.32 -16.82
CA GLY A 173 1.45 -18.77 -18.21
C GLY A 173 2.45 -19.88 -18.47
#